data_AF-A0A4V6PXI9-F1
#
_entry.id   AF-A0A4V6PXI9-F1
#
_cell.length_a   1.000
_cell.length_b   1.000
_cell.length_c   1.000
_cell.angle_alpha   90.00
_cell.angle_beta   90.00
_cell.angle_gamma   90.00
#
_symmetry.space_group_name_H-M   'P 1'
#
loop_
_entity.id
_entity.type
_entity.pdbx_description
1 polymer ?
#
loop_
_entity_poly.entity_id
_entity_poly.type
_entity_poly.pdbx_seq_one_letter_code
_entity_poly.pdbx_strand_id
1 'polypeptide(L)'
;MRGLPFMLGAAMLLVACAVPDRPADLGARLAAANLLAGSLAAGLDQVLDPALGEPAILPGSGTAIALLVTLDAVELALDGAGNAFRAHLPQLAEANLAAAERQMAELKPLLPPAAGGQ
;
A
#
# COMPACT_ATOMS: atom_id res chain seq x y z
N MET A 1 16.08 -35.00 26.88
CA MET A 1 16.95 -34.39 25.84
C MET A 1 16.28 -34.54 24.49
N ARG A 2 16.35 -33.50 23.63
CA ARG A 2 15.52 -33.19 22.43
C ARG A 2 14.25 -32.42 22.81
N GLY A 3 13.95 -31.22 22.31
CA GLY A 3 14.58 -30.29 21.37
C GLY A 3 13.60 -29.11 21.20
N LEU A 4 14.10 -27.87 21.11
CA LEU A 4 13.32 -26.61 21.11
C LEU A 4 12.22 -26.55 20.04
N PRO A 5 11.08 -25.88 20.31
CA PRO A 5 10.37 -25.13 19.28
C PRO A 5 10.96 -23.73 19.13
N PHE A 6 11.65 -23.52 18.01
CA PHE A 6 11.87 -22.22 17.38
C PHE A 6 10.49 -21.62 17.04
N MET A 7 9.94 -20.77 17.89
CA MET A 7 8.94 -19.77 17.50
C MET A 7 9.54 -18.39 17.71
N LEU A 8 10.48 -18.12 16.80
CA LEU A 8 11.14 -16.86 16.59
C LEU A 8 10.17 -15.93 15.84
N GLY A 9 9.87 -14.77 16.42
CA GLY A 9 10.03 -13.51 15.67
C GLY A 9 8.89 -12.99 14.80
N ALA A 10 7.60 -13.21 15.11
CA ALA A 10 6.51 -12.54 14.39
C ALA A 10 5.65 -11.58 15.25
N ALA A 11 5.74 -11.62 16.58
CA ALA A 11 4.85 -10.84 17.46
C ALA A 11 5.42 -9.48 17.93
N MET A 12 6.59 -9.06 17.43
CA MET A 12 7.32 -7.89 17.94
C MET A 12 7.56 -6.82 16.85
N LEU A 13 6.57 -6.55 16.00
CA LEU A 13 6.68 -5.49 14.98
C LEU A 13 5.38 -4.71 14.74
N LEU A 14 4.53 -4.54 15.77
CA LEU A 14 3.25 -3.84 15.60
C LEU A 14 2.95 -2.70 16.59
N VAL A 15 3.86 -2.33 17.51
CA VAL A 15 3.60 -1.22 18.45
C VAL A 15 4.86 -0.38 18.69
N ALA A 16 5.38 0.26 17.64
CA ALA A 16 6.41 1.28 17.80
C ALA A 16 6.41 2.29 16.63
N CYS A 17 5.30 2.99 16.39
CA CYS A 17 5.31 4.24 15.60
C CYS A 17 4.17 5.21 15.99
N ALA A 18 3.68 5.15 17.23
CA ALA A 18 2.87 6.23 17.78
C ALA A 18 3.79 7.26 18.44
N VAL A 19 4.40 8.13 17.63
CA VAL A 19 4.91 9.43 18.11
C VAL A 19 3.99 10.49 17.49
N PRO A 20 2.96 10.96 18.22
CA PRO A 20 2.27 12.17 17.84
C PRO A 20 3.20 13.36 18.11
N ASP A 21 3.22 14.36 17.22
CA ASP A 21 3.95 15.64 17.32
C ASP A 21 5.41 15.73 16.85
N ARG A 22 5.85 14.92 15.87
CA ARG A 22 6.89 15.37 14.92
C ARG A 22 6.32 15.34 13.51
N PRO A 23 6.66 16.30 12.62
CA PRO A 23 6.38 16.12 11.20
C PRO A 23 6.95 14.76 10.82
N ALA A 24 6.07 13.82 10.47
CA ALA A 24 6.45 12.41 10.39
C ALA A 24 7.66 12.28 9.48
N ASP A 25 8.69 11.59 9.99
CA ASP A 25 9.94 11.38 9.28
C ASP A 25 9.63 10.97 7.83
N LEU A 26 10.10 11.78 6.87
CA LEU A 26 9.75 11.61 5.46
C LEU A 26 10.10 10.20 4.97
N GLY A 27 11.16 9.59 5.53
CA GLY A 27 11.52 8.20 5.31
C GLY A 27 10.46 7.23 5.84
N ALA A 28 10.00 7.41 7.08
CA ALA A 28 8.92 6.61 7.65
C ALA A 28 7.61 6.72 6.86
N ARG A 29 7.23 7.92 6.42
CA ARG A 29 6.03 8.10 5.58
C ARG A 29 6.19 7.42 4.22
N LEU A 30 7.35 7.56 3.58
CA LEU A 30 7.63 6.90 2.31
C LEU A 30 7.60 5.37 2.45
N ALA A 31 8.14 4.83 3.53
CA ALA A 31 8.08 3.39 3.82
C ALA A 31 6.63 2.92 4.02
N ALA A 32 5.83 3.67 4.78
CA ALA A 32 4.42 3.35 5.00
C ALA A 32 3.60 3.39 3.69
N ALA A 33 3.84 4.40 2.85
CA ALA A 33 3.18 4.53 1.54
C ALA A 33 3.55 3.37 0.60
N ASN A 34 4.81 2.94 0.57
CA ASN A 34 5.24 1.76 -0.20
C ASN A 34 4.56 0.47 0.29
N LEU A 35 4.52 0.25 1.60
CA LEU A 35 3.86 -0.92 2.18
C LEU A 35 2.35 -0.93 1.87
N LEU A 36 1.70 0.23 1.94
CA LEU A 36 0.29 0.37 1.61
C LEU A 36 0.03 0.07 0.12
N ALA A 37 0.81 0.67 -0.78
CA ALA A 37 0.70 0.41 -2.23
C ALA A 37 0.89 -1.07 -2.57
N GLY A 38 1.91 -1.71 -2.00
CA GLY A 38 2.14 -3.15 -2.19
C GLY A 38 1.00 -4.01 -1.63
N SER A 39 0.43 -3.63 -0.49
CA SER A 39 -0.72 -4.34 0.10
C SER A 39 -1.98 -4.20 -0.74
N LEU A 40 -2.21 -3.02 -1.34
CA LEU A 40 -3.32 -2.78 -2.25
C LEU A 40 -3.19 -3.61 -3.53
N ALA A 41 -2.01 -3.63 -4.13
CA ALA A 41 -1.74 -4.44 -5.33
C ALA A 41 -1.91 -5.96 -5.05
N ALA A 42 -1.37 -6.46 -3.93
CA ALA A 42 -1.52 -7.85 -3.54
C ALA A 42 -2.97 -8.23 -3.18
N GLY A 43 -3.72 -7.29 -2.59
CA GLY A 43 -5.12 -7.48 -2.25
C GLY A 43 -6.00 -7.68 -3.49
N LEU A 44 -5.74 -6.91 -4.56
CA LEU A 44 -6.48 -6.98 -5.83
C LEU A 44 -6.41 -8.35 -6.51
N ASP A 45 -5.24 -9.00 -6.47
CA ASP A 45 -5.04 -10.34 -7.05
C ASP A 45 -5.88 -11.42 -6.35
N GLN A 46 -6.32 -11.13 -5.11
CA GLN A 46 -7.06 -12.07 -4.26
C GLN A 46 -8.56 -11.72 -4.14
N VAL A 47 -9.05 -10.65 -4.79
CA VAL A 47 -10.46 -10.28 -4.63
C VAL A 47 -11.38 -11.12 -5.50
N LEU A 48 -11.96 -12.14 -4.88
CA LEU A 48 -13.09 -12.89 -5.39
C LEU A 48 -14.41 -12.30 -4.87
N ASP A 49 -15.45 -12.30 -5.70
CA ASP A 49 -16.82 -12.05 -5.29
C ASP A 49 -17.29 -13.24 -4.43
N PRO A 50 -17.56 -13.05 -3.13
CA PRO A 50 -17.93 -14.15 -2.24
C PRO A 50 -19.33 -14.74 -2.55
N ALA A 51 -20.17 -14.04 -3.31
CA ALA A 51 -21.49 -14.52 -3.71
C ALA A 51 -21.44 -15.38 -4.99
N LEU A 52 -20.45 -15.13 -5.85
CA LEU A 52 -20.35 -15.77 -7.17
C LEU A 52 -19.16 -16.73 -7.30
N GLY A 53 -18.16 -16.64 -6.43
CA GLY A 53 -16.90 -17.40 -6.54
C GLY A 53 -16.02 -16.97 -7.72
N GLU A 54 -16.39 -15.87 -8.38
CA GLU A 54 -15.73 -15.31 -9.56
C GLU A 54 -14.85 -14.11 -9.17
N PRO A 55 -13.93 -13.64 -10.02
CA PRO A 55 -13.17 -12.40 -9.77
C PRO A 55 -14.12 -11.21 -9.56
N ALA A 56 -13.95 -10.48 -8.45
CA ALA A 56 -14.78 -9.28 -8.18
C ALA A 56 -14.49 -8.14 -9.17
N ILE A 57 -13.33 -8.22 -9.84
CA ILE A 57 -12.93 -7.30 -10.91
C ILE A 57 -12.64 -8.13 -12.15
N LEU A 58 -13.48 -7.97 -13.18
CA LEU A 58 -13.31 -8.70 -14.43
C LEU A 58 -12.09 -8.19 -15.20
N PRO A 59 -11.17 -9.05 -15.68
CA PRO A 59 -10.07 -8.65 -16.53
C PRO A 59 -10.55 -7.90 -17.77
N GLY A 60 -9.88 -6.80 -18.12
CA GLY A 60 -10.25 -5.97 -19.28
C GLY A 60 -11.49 -5.08 -19.09
N SER A 61 -12.13 -5.12 -17.92
CA SER A 61 -13.19 -4.15 -17.59
C SER A 61 -12.64 -2.73 -17.42
N GLY A 62 -13.51 -1.73 -17.55
CA GLY A 62 -13.13 -0.33 -17.26
C GLY A 62 -12.58 -0.14 -15.84
N THR A 63 -13.12 -0.89 -14.87
CA THR A 63 -12.63 -0.89 -13.47
C THR A 63 -11.22 -1.47 -13.38
N ALA A 64 -10.96 -2.61 -14.03
CA ALA A 64 -9.62 -3.21 -14.06
C ALA A 64 -8.59 -2.26 -14.69
N ILE A 65 -8.95 -1.62 -15.80
CA ILE A 65 -8.09 -0.63 -16.48
C ILE A 65 -7.83 0.57 -15.56
N ALA A 66 -8.87 1.12 -14.91
CA ALA A 66 -8.73 2.25 -14.01
C ALA A 66 -7.84 1.91 -12.80
N LEU A 67 -7.99 0.72 -12.22
CA LEU A 67 -7.14 0.24 -11.12
C LEU A 67 -5.68 0.14 -11.55
N LEU A 68 -5.40 -0.49 -12.69
CA LEU A 68 -4.04 -0.62 -13.22
C LEU A 68 -3.40 0.75 -13.47
N VAL A 69 -4.08 1.64 -14.19
CA VAL A 69 -3.58 3.00 -14.47
C VAL A 69 -3.31 3.78 -13.18
N THR A 70 -4.18 3.63 -12.17
CA THR A 70 -4.01 4.32 -10.89
C THR A 70 -2.83 3.74 -10.10
N LEU A 71 -2.64 2.42 -10.09
CA LEU A 71 -1.50 1.76 -9.46
C LEU A 71 -0.17 2.13 -10.13
N ASP A 72 -0.11 2.11 -11.47
CA ASP A 72 1.07 2.54 -12.23
C ASP A 72 1.47 3.97 -11.85
N ALA A 73 0.47 4.85 -11.67
CA ALA A 73 0.71 6.23 -11.29
C ALA A 73 1.22 6.34 -9.83
N VAL A 74 0.68 5.54 -8.90
CA VAL A 74 1.17 5.44 -7.52
C VAL A 74 2.63 4.97 -7.51
N GLU A 75 2.96 3.92 -8.25
CA GLU A 75 4.33 3.39 -8.36
C GLU A 75 5.29 4.47 -8.88
N LEU A 76 4.93 5.15 -9.97
CA LEU A 76 5.74 6.23 -10.53
C LEU A 76 5.98 7.36 -9.52
N ALA A 77 4.95 7.73 -8.75
CA ALA A 77 5.06 8.76 -7.73
C ALA A 77 5.94 8.32 -6.54
N LEU A 78 5.84 7.07 -6.10
CA LEU A 78 6.70 6.51 -5.04
C LEU A 78 8.16 6.39 -5.47
N ASP A 79 8.42 5.98 -6.72
CA ASP A 79 9.76 5.97 -7.31
C ASP A 79 10.35 7.38 -7.38
N GLY A 80 9.54 8.36 -7.82
CA GLY A 80 9.89 9.77 -7.80
C GLY A 80 10.22 10.27 -6.40
N ALA A 81 9.43 9.88 -5.39
CA ALA A 81 9.67 10.25 -4.01
C ALA A 81 10.95 9.62 -3.45
N GLY A 82 11.19 8.33 -3.72
CA GLY A 82 12.40 7.63 -3.31
C GLY A 82 13.68 8.16 -3.96
N ASN A 83 13.61 8.49 -5.26
CA ASN A 83 14.72 9.12 -5.98
C ASN A 83 15.05 10.51 -5.41
N ALA A 84 14.03 11.34 -5.18
CA ALA A 84 14.22 12.66 -4.58
C ALA A 84 14.76 12.59 -3.15
N PHE A 85 14.30 11.62 -2.35
CA PHE A 85 14.78 11.39 -0.99
C PHE A 85 16.28 11.01 -0.98
N ARG A 86 16.68 10.06 -1.84
CA ARG A 86 18.09 9.66 -2.03
C ARG A 86 18.97 10.79 -2.57
N ALA A 87 18.40 11.70 -3.34
CA ALA A 87 19.09 12.89 -3.86
C ALA A 87 19.12 14.07 -2.86
N HIS A 88 18.61 13.90 -1.63
CA HIS A 88 18.49 14.96 -0.62
C HIS A 88 17.66 16.16 -1.08
N LEU A 89 16.58 15.92 -1.84
CA LEU A 89 15.62 16.93 -2.31
C LEU A 89 14.28 16.76 -1.58
N PRO A 90 14.15 17.19 -0.31
CA PRO A 90 13.00 16.85 0.54
C PRO A 90 11.68 17.41 0.03
N GLN A 91 11.67 18.63 -0.51
CA GLN A 91 10.45 19.28 -1.04
C GLN A 91 9.88 18.51 -2.24
N LEU A 92 10.76 17.99 -3.11
CA LEU A 92 10.35 17.17 -4.25
C LEU A 92 9.87 15.80 -3.81
N ALA A 93 10.55 15.19 -2.82
CA ALA A 93 10.13 13.94 -2.23
C ALA A 93 8.75 14.04 -1.57
N GLU A 94 8.48 15.12 -0.83
CA GLU A 94 7.17 15.41 -0.25
C GLU A 94 6.09 15.62 -1.31
N ALA A 95 6.39 16.36 -2.38
CA ALA A 95 5.43 16.59 -3.46
C ALA A 95 5.04 15.27 -4.18
N ASN A 96 6.03 14.43 -4.46
CA ASN A 96 5.82 13.12 -5.08
C ASN A 96 5.07 12.17 -4.13
N LEU A 97 5.43 12.15 -2.85
CA LEU A 97 4.74 11.34 -1.85
C LEU A 97 3.27 11.77 -1.68
N ALA A 98 3.00 13.07 -1.65
CA ALA A 98 1.63 13.59 -1.60
C ALA A 98 0.83 13.25 -2.87
N ALA A 99 1.48 13.13 -4.03
CA ALA A 99 0.83 12.66 -5.25
C ALA A 99 0.46 11.18 -5.15
N ALA A 100 1.38 10.32 -4.67
CA ALA A 100 1.09 8.91 -4.41
C ALA A 100 -0.06 8.73 -3.41
N GLU A 101 -0.04 9.48 -2.30
CA GLU A 101 -1.10 9.44 -1.27
C GLU A 101 -2.47 9.81 -1.84
N ARG A 102 -2.55 10.82 -2.72
CA ARG A 102 -3.81 11.20 -3.39
C ARG A 102 -4.32 10.10 -4.33
N GLN A 103 -3.44 9.51 -5.14
CA GLN A 103 -3.82 8.44 -6.06
C GLN A 103 -4.23 7.17 -5.31
N MET A 104 -3.57 6.83 -4.21
CA MET A 104 -4.01 5.74 -3.34
C MET A 104 -5.40 5.99 -2.75
N ALA A 105 -5.76 7.23 -2.45
CA ALA A 105 -7.12 7.57 -2.01
C ALA A 105 -8.16 7.37 -3.13
N GLU A 106 -7.78 7.57 -4.40
CA GLU A 106 -8.61 7.34 -5.58
C GLU A 106 -8.85 5.84 -5.86
N LEU A 107 -8.00 4.94 -5.33
CA LEU A 107 -8.23 3.49 -5.42
C LEU A 107 -9.40 3.04 -4.54
N LYS A 108 -9.64 3.68 -3.39
CA LYS A 108 -10.69 3.28 -2.44
C LYS A 108 -12.09 3.08 -3.06
N PRO A 109 -12.62 3.99 -3.91
CA PRO A 109 -13.91 3.78 -4.55
C PRO A 109 -13.92 2.68 -5.63
N LEU A 110 -12.75 2.31 -6.17
CA LEU A 110 -12.61 1.28 -7.20
C LEU A 110 -12.48 -0.14 -6.60
N LEU A 111 -12.09 -0.23 -5.34
CA LEU A 111 -11.92 -1.48 -4.63
C LEU A 111 -13.27 -2.07 -4.25
N PRO A 112 -13.46 -3.39 -4.45
CA PRO A 112 -14.62 -4.08 -3.91
C PRO A 112 -14.67 -3.90 -2.39
N PRO A 113 -15.86 -3.82 -1.77
CA PRO A 113 -15.98 -3.75 -0.33
C PRO A 113 -15.22 -4.94 0.29
N ALA A 114 -14.43 -4.68 1.32
CA ALA A 114 -13.68 -5.72 2.01
C ALA A 114 -14.64 -6.84 2.43
N ALA A 115 -14.36 -8.07 2.01
CA ALA A 115 -15.12 -9.24 2.42
C ALA A 115 -14.85 -9.51 3.92
N GLY A 116 -15.64 -8.90 4.80
CA GLY A 116 -15.62 -9.17 6.25
C GLY A 116 -16.27 -8.02 7.04
N GLY A 117 -17.30 -8.22 7.87
CA GLY A 117 -17.98 -9.45 8.28
C GLY A 117 -19.37 -9.13 8.82
N GLN A 118 -20.27 -10.10 8.67
CA GLN A 118 -21.45 -10.25 9.51
C GLN A 118 -21.05 -11.02 10.77
#